data_AF-A0A4Y2U3A0-F1
#
_entry.id   AF-A0A4Y2U3A0-F1
#
_cell.length_a   1.000
_cell.length_b   1.000
_cell.length_c   1.000
_cell.angle_alpha   90.00
_cell.angle_beta   90.00
_cell.angle_gamma   90.00
#
_symmetry.space_group_name_H-M   'P 1'
#
loop_
_entity.id
_entity.type
_entity.pdbx_description
1 polymer ?
#
loop_
_entity_poly.entity_id
_entity_poly.type
_entity_poly.pdbx_seq_one_letter_code
_entity_poly.pdbx_strand_id
1 'polypeptide(L)' 'MAQRGQERRAEETDEQRNSRLAVMGQRSQERRAEGTDEQRNSRLSAMVQHARERRLNVIEGQNQHQIQTFYAARTVLN' A
#
# COMPACT_ATOMS: atom_id res chain seq x y z
N MET A 1 0.45 -6.09 -23.62
CA MET A 1 -0.54 -5.06 -23.19
C MET A 1 -0.09 -4.30 -21.94
N ALA A 2 0.30 -4.98 -20.85
CA ALA A 2 0.74 -4.33 -19.60
C ALA A 2 2.06 -3.53 -19.74
N GLN A 3 3.07 -4.05 -20.46
CA GLN A 3 4.38 -3.39 -20.65
C GLN A 3 4.28 -2.05 -21.40
N ARG A 4 3.63 -2.05 -22.57
CA ARG A 4 3.35 -0.83 -23.36
C ARG A 4 2.54 0.24 -22.59
N GLY A 5 1.78 -0.15 -21.56
CA GLY A 5 1.07 0.78 -20.68
C GLY A 5 1.94 1.33 -19.54
N GLN A 6 3.00 0.64 -19.15
CA GLN A 6 4.00 1.13 -18.20
C GLN A 6 4.98 2.07 -18.88
N GLU A 7 5.47 1.71 -20.07
CA GLU A 7 6.38 2.54 -20.89
C GLU A 7 5.76 3.91 -21.15
N ARG A 8 4.52 3.96 -21.65
CA ARG A 8 3.79 5.23 -21.86
C ARG A 8 3.58 6.05 -20.59
N ARG A 9 3.54 5.42 -19.41
CA ARG A 9 3.42 6.13 -18.12
C ARG A 9 4.76 6.61 -17.58
N ALA A 10 5.85 5.95 -17.96
CA ALA A 10 7.20 6.37 -17.62
C ALA A 10 7.64 7.59 -18.45
N GLU A 11 7.10 7.74 -19.65
CA GLU A 11 7.35 8.87 -20.57
C GLU A 11 6.43 10.09 -20.33
N GLU A 12 5.51 10.04 -19.36
CA GLU A 12 4.61 11.17 -19.08
C GLU A 12 5.37 12.36 -18.48
N THR A 13 5.05 13.56 -18.96
CA THR A 13 5.37 14.81 -18.26
C THR A 13 4.55 14.93 -16.97
N ASP A 14 4.99 15.78 -16.04
CA ASP A 14 4.27 15.99 -14.78
C ASP A 14 2.85 16.52 -15.02
N GLU A 15 2.64 17.38 -16.01
CA GLU A 15 1.32 17.89 -16.38
C GLU A 15 0.39 16.77 -16.90
N GLN A 16 0.91 15.91 -17.79
CA GLN A 16 0.15 14.76 -18.30
C GLN A 16 -0.18 13.77 -17.19
N ARG A 17 0.78 13.49 -16.31
CA ARG A 17 0.60 12.62 -15.15
C ARG A 17 -0.45 13.17 -14.19
N ASN A 18 -0.39 14.46 -13.89
CA ASN A 18 -1.35 15.14 -13.00
C ASN A 18 -2.76 15.14 -13.60
N SER A 19 -2.89 15.43 -14.90
CA SER A 19 -4.17 15.34 -15.61
C SER A 19 -4.75 13.92 -15.55
N ARG A 20 -3.93 12.90 -15.84
CA ARG A 20 -4.35 11.49 -15.76
C ARG A 20 -4.78 11.09 -14.35
N LEU A 21 -4.01 11.50 -13.33
CA LEU A 21 -4.34 11.22 -11.93
C LEU A 21 -5.64 11.91 -11.50
N ALA A 22 -5.88 13.15 -11.94
CA ALA A 22 -7.11 13.88 -11.67
C ALA A 22 -8.34 13.15 -12.23
N VAL A 23 -8.27 12.70 -13.48
CA VAL A 23 -9.36 11.93 -14.12
C VAL A 23 -9.63 10.61 -13.39
N MET A 24 -8.59 9.88 -12.99
CA MET A 24 -8.75 8.64 -12.20
C MET A 24 -9.35 8.93 -10.81
N GLY A 25 -8.95 10.03 -10.19
CA GLY A 25 -9.49 10.52 -8.93
C GLY A 25 -10.99 10.80 -9.02
N GLN A 26 -11.39 11.58 -10.02
CA GLN A 26 -12.80 11.91 -10.29
C GLN A 26 -13.63 10.64 -10.50
N ARG A 27 -13.20 9.73 -11.38
CA ARG A 27 -13.91 8.46 -11.62
C ARG A 27 -13.98 7.59 -10.37
N SER A 28 -12.99 7.66 -9.48
CA SER A 28 -13.06 6.95 -8.20
C SER A 28 -14.03 7.59 -7.21
N GLN A 29 -14.21 8.91 -7.27
CA GLN A 29 -15.19 9.62 -6.44
C GLN A 29 -16.61 9.36 -6.92
N GLU A 30 -16.85 9.34 -8.23
CA GLU A 30 -18.13 8.99 -8.82
C GLU A 30 -18.56 7.57 -8.41
N ARG A 31 -17.69 6.56 -8.61
CA ARG A 31 -17.95 5.18 -8.13
C ARG A 31 -18.14 5.07 -6.61
N ARG A 32 -17.59 6.02 -5.85
CA ARG A 32 -17.78 6.09 -4.39
C ARG A 32 -19.14 6.64 -4.01
N ALA A 33 -19.63 7.63 -4.78
CA ALA A 33 -20.93 8.26 -4.58
C ALA A 33 -22.07 7.33 -5.02
N GLU A 34 -21.86 6.55 -6.08
CA GLU A 34 -22.86 5.62 -6.63
C GLU A 34 -22.91 4.26 -5.92
N GLY A 35 -21.93 3.96 -5.06
CA GLY A 35 -21.80 2.64 -4.42
C GLY A 35 -22.77 2.43 -3.26
N THR A 36 -23.15 1.17 -3.02
CA THR A 36 -24.04 0.80 -1.91
C THR A 36 -23.30 0.76 -0.56
N ASP A 37 -24.06 0.72 0.54
CA ASP A 37 -23.50 0.58 1.89
C ASP A 37 -22.71 -0.72 2.07
N GLU A 38 -23.16 -1.85 1.53
CA GLU A 38 -22.40 -3.10 1.50
C GLU A 38 -21.06 -2.95 0.77
N GLN A 39 -21.05 -2.31 -0.40
CA GLN A 39 -19.80 -2.07 -1.16
C GLN A 39 -18.86 -1.14 -0.39
N ARG A 40 -19.41 -0.11 0.26
CA ARG A 40 -18.66 0.80 1.13
C ARG A 40 -18.06 0.05 2.32
N ASN A 41 -18.85 -0.79 3.00
CA ASN A 41 -18.42 -1.56 4.16
C ASN A 41 -17.37 -2.61 3.79
N SER A 42 -17.54 -3.30 2.66
CA SER A 42 -16.54 -4.24 2.14
C SER A 42 -15.19 -3.54 1.88
N ARG A 43 -15.21 -2.36 1.23
CA ARG A 43 -14.00 -1.56 1.01
C ARG A 43 -13.35 -1.12 2.31
N LEU A 44 -14.13 -0.61 3.27
CA LEU A 44 -13.61 -0.16 4.56
C LEU A 44 -13.00 -1.32 5.35
N SER A 45 -13.65 -2.49 5.35
CA SER A 45 -13.12 -3.71 5.96
C SER A 45 -11.77 -4.09 5.36
N ALA A 46 -11.64 -4.11 4.02
CA ALA A 46 -10.38 -4.39 3.36
C ALA A 46 -9.26 -3.39 3.73
N MET A 47 -9.59 -2.10 3.86
CA MET A 47 -8.63 -1.07 4.29
C MET A 47 -8.14 -1.31 5.73
N VAL A 48 -9.05 -1.67 6.64
CA VAL A 48 -8.70 -1.97 8.03
C VAL A 48 -7.83 -3.21 8.12
N GLN A 49 -8.16 -4.28 7.38
CA GLN A 49 -7.33 -5.49 7.34
C GLN A 49 -5.93 -5.19 6.81
N HIS A 50 -5.82 -4.46 5.69
CA HIS A 50 -4.52 -4.07 5.14
C HIS A 50 -3.70 -3.21 6.13
N ALA A 51 -4.33 -2.27 6.83
CA ALA A 51 -3.65 -1.47 7.85
C ALA A 51 -3.16 -2.32 9.03
N ARG A 52 -3.97 -3.32 9.44
CA ARG A 52 -3.62 -4.28 10.49
C ARG A 52 -2.42 -5.13 10.08
N GLU A 53 -2.44 -5.71 8.89
CA GLU A 53 -1.34 -6.51 8.34
C GLU A 53 -0.04 -5.69 8.27
N ARG A 54 -0.10 -4.46 7.76
CA ARG A 54 1.05 -3.56 7.72
C ARG A 54 1.64 -3.30 9.11
N ARG A 55 0.79 -3.12 10.13
CA ARG A 55 1.23 -2.94 11.52
C ARG A 55 1.89 -4.20 12.07
N LEU A 56 1.32 -5.38 11.80
CA LEU A 56 1.89 -6.65 12.25
C LEU A 56 3.26 -6.90 11.63
N ASN A 57 3.42 -6.67 10.33
CA ASN A 57 4.71 -6.84 9.64
C ASN A 57 5.83 -5.98 10.25
N VAL A 58 5.51 -4.76 10.70
CA VAL A 58 6.49 -3.89 11.38
C VAL A 58 6.88 -4.47 12.74
N ILE A 59 5.90 -4.92 13.54
CA ILE A 59 6.13 -5.50 14.86
C ILE A 59 6.93 -6.80 14.74
N GLU A 60 6.58 -7.67 13.80
CA GLU A 60 7.29 -8.92 13.54
C GLU A 60 8.75 -8.66 13.14
N GLY A 61 8.99 -7.70 12.23
CA GLY A 61 10.35 -7.29 11.87
C GLY A 61 11.14 -6.74 13.06
N GLN A 62 10.52 -5.94 13.92
CA GLN A 62 11.14 -5.43 15.14
C GLN A 62 11.51 -6.56 16.11
N ASN A 63 10.60 -7.50 16.33
CA ASN A 63 10.84 -8.66 17.21
C ASN A 63 11.95 -9.56 16.66
N GLN A 64 11.94 -9.83 15.36
CA GLN A 64 13.00 -10.59 14.69
C GLN A 64 14.37 -9.93 14.88
N HIS A 65 14.45 -8.60 14.73
CA HIS A 65 15.71 -7.88 14.94
C HIS A 65 16.16 -7.93 16.40
N GLN A 66 15.26 -7.72 17.37
CA GLN A 66 15.58 -7.77 18.80
C GLN A 66 16.12 -9.15 19.21
N ILE A 67 15.49 -10.22 18.73
CA ILE A 67 15.94 -11.59 19.00
C ILE A 67 17.33 -11.82 18.41
N GLN A 68 17.57 -11.42 17.16
CA GLN A 68 18.90 -11.52 16.54
C GLN A 68 19.96 -10.77 17.33
N THR A 69 19.68 -9.53 17.74
CA THR A 69 20.59 -8.71 18.55
C THR A 69 20.90 -9.36 19.90
N PHE A 70 19.91 -9.97 20.55
CA PHE A 70 20.11 -10.69 21.81
C PHE A 70 21.07 -11.88 21.65
N TYR A 71 20.86 -12.72 20.63
CA TYR A 71 21.73 -13.88 20.39
C TYR A 71 23.14 -13.47 19.94
N ALA A 72 23.27 -12.43 19.11
CA ALA A 72 24.56 -11.89 18.70
C ALA A 72 25.36 -11.31 19.89
N ALA A 73 24.70 -10.58 20.78
CA ALA A 73 25.36 -10.08 21.99
C ALA A 73 25.82 -11.21 22.92
N ARG A 74 25.03 -12.28 23.02
CA ARG A 74 25.37 -13.46 23.81
C ARG A 74 26.58 -14.21 23.26
N THR A 75 26.77 -14.26 21.94
CA THR A 75 27.93 -14.95 21.34
C THR A 75 29.25 -14.21 21.55
N VAL A 76 29.23 -12.89 21.77
CA VAL A 76 30.45 -12.07 21.96
C VAL A 76 30.91 -12.02 23.42
N LEU A 77 30.01 -12.32 24.37
CA LEU A 77 30.28 -12.33 25.81
C LEU A 77 30.72 -13.70 26.37
N ASN A 78 30.86 -14.72 25.51
CA ASN A 78 31.48 -16.02 25.85
C ASN A 78 32.83 -16.14 25.14
#